data_AF-A0A0R1RUU7-F1
#
_entry.id   AF-A0A0R1RUU7-F1
#
_cell.length_a   1.000
_cell.length_b   1.000
_cell.length_c   1.000
_cell.angle_alpha   90.00
_cell.angle_beta   90.00
_cell.angle_gamma   90.00
#
_symmetry.space_group_name_H-M   'P 1'
#
loop_
_entity.id
_entity.type
_entity.pdbx_description
1 polymer ?
#
loop_
_entity_poly.entity_id
_entity_poly.type
_entity_poly.pdbx_seq_one_letter_code
_entity_poly.pdbx_strand_id
1 'polypeptide(L)' 'MEFIEHNIDEQPEFIDSLKAEGFQATPVIKLGNGDSFTGFRPDVLSQLAI' A
#
# COMPACT_ATOMS: atom_id res chain seq x y z
N MET A 1 -16.10 0.19 3.17
CA MET A 1 -14.83 -0.17 3.85
C MET A 1 -13.94 1.05 3.81
N GLU A 2 -13.39 1.45 4.94
CA GLU A 2 -12.42 2.55 5.01
C GLU A 2 -11.01 1.96 4.87
N PHE A 3 -10.16 2.60 4.08
CA PHE A 3 -8.73 2.28 4.04
C PHE A 3 -8.02 3.09 5.12
N ILE A 4 -6.88 2.58 5.59
CA ILE A 4 -5.97 3.33 6.46
C ILE A 4 -4.82 3.83 5.61
N GLU A 5 -4.63 5.15 5.57
CA GLU A 5 -3.49 5.76 4.90
C GLU A 5 -2.34 5.92 5.89
N HIS A 6 -1.14 5.52 5.47
CA HIS A 6 0.10 5.75 6.19
C HIS A 6 1.01 6.62 5.33
N ASN A 7 1.09 7.91 5.66
CA ASN A 7 2.03 8.82 5.00
C ASN A 7 3.43 8.61 5.60
N ILE A 8 4.34 8.01 4.83
CA ILE A 8 5.69 7.67 5.29
C ILE A 8 6.59 8.89 5.52
N ASP A 9 6.23 10.07 5.04
CA ASP A 9 6.93 11.31 5.38
C ASP A 9 6.61 11.76 6.82
N GLU A 10 5.42 11.41 7.31
CA GLU A 10 4.96 11.68 8.67
C GLU A 10 5.21 10.50 9.62
N GLN A 11 5.20 9.28 9.09
CA GLN A 11 5.35 8.01 9.79
C GLN A 11 6.54 7.20 9.22
N PRO A 12 7.79 7.67 9.42
CA PRO A 12 8.96 7.03 8.85
C PRO A 12 9.23 5.61 9.38
N GLU A 13 8.59 5.20 10.48
CA GLU A 13 8.69 3.85 11.05
C GLU A 13 8.25 2.75 10.06
N PHE A 14 7.42 3.06 9.07
CA PHE A 14 6.99 2.10 8.06
C PHE A 14 8.02 1.86 6.94
N ILE A 15 9.01 2.75 6.78
CA ILE A 15 9.98 2.68 5.67
C ILE A 15 10.79 1.38 5.70
N ASP A 16 11.27 0.98 6.88
CA ASP A 16 12.10 -0.22 7.01
C ASP A 16 11.30 -1.50 6.71
N SER A 17 10.02 -1.56 7.13
CA SER A 17 9.11 -2.66 6.76
C SER A 17 8.93 -2.73 5.25
N LEU A 18 8.63 -1.60 4.62
CA LEU A 18 8.40 -1.55 3.17
C LEU A 18 9.64 -2.01 2.39
N LYS A 19 10.84 -1.59 2.83
CA LYS A 19 12.10 -2.05 2.23
C LYS A 19 12.34 -3.54 2.44
N ALA A 20 12.07 -4.07 3.64
CA ALA A 20 12.21 -5.49 3.95
C ALA A 20 11.26 -6.36 3.10
N GLU A 21 10.08 -5.83 2.78
CA GLU A 21 9.10 -6.44 1.87
C GLU A 21 9.48 -6.31 0.39
N GLY A 22 10.58 -5.60 0.07
CA GLY A 22 11.10 -5.44 -1.28
C GLY A 22 10.53 -4.26 -2.06
N PHE A 23 9.71 -3.40 -1.43
CA PHE A 23 9.20 -2.20 -2.08
C PHE A 23 10.27 -1.11 -2.18
N GLN A 24 10.30 -0.44 -3.32
CA GLN A 24 11.26 0.62 -3.62
C GLN A 24 10.60 1.95 -3.96
N ALA A 25 9.27 1.98 -4.05
CA ALA A 25 8.50 3.16 -4.41
C ALA A 25 7.13 3.15 -3.73
N THR A 26 6.64 4.33 -3.40
CA THR A 26 5.25 4.57 -2.98
C THR A 26 4.39 5.00 -4.19
N PRO A 27 3.05 4.89 -4.10
CA PRO A 27 2.27 4.27 -3.02
C PRO A 27 2.36 2.73 -3.03
N VAL A 28 2.21 2.12 -1.84
CA VAL A 28 2.09 0.67 -1.64
C VAL A 28 0.70 0.39 -1.10
N ILE A 29 -0.05 -0.46 -1.78
CA ILE A 29 -1.40 -0.84 -1.39
C ILE A 29 -1.32 -2.27 -0.84
N LYS A 30 -1.76 -2.45 0.41
CA LYS A 30 -1.86 -3.76 1.05
C LYS A 30 -3.33 -4.14 1.15
N LEU A 31 -3.65 -5.34 0.70
CA LEU A 31 -4.99 -5.92 0.74
C LEU A 31 -5.15 -6.80 1.98
N GLY A 32 -6.38 -6.91 2.50
CA GLY A 32 -6.64 -7.70 3.71
C GLY A 32 -6.37 -9.20 3.57
N ASN A 33 -6.19 -9.70 2.35
CA ASN A 33 -5.82 -11.09 2.06
C ASN A 33 -4.29 -11.33 2.05
N GLY A 34 -3.48 -10.30 2.31
CA GLY A 34 -2.01 -10.37 2.31
C GLY A 34 -1.37 -10.02 0.96
N ASP A 35 -2.16 -9.86 -0.10
CA ASP A 35 -1.64 -9.37 -1.38
C ASP A 35 -1.27 -7.89 -1.29
N SER A 36 -0.30 -7.49 -2.10
CA SER A 36 0.14 -6.10 -2.15
C SER A 36 0.67 -5.73 -3.53
N PHE A 37 0.55 -4.45 -3.87
CA PHE A 37 1.04 -3.92 -5.14
C PHE A 37 1.49 -2.47 -4.98
N THR A 38 2.30 -2.02 -5.94
CA THR A 38 2.79 -0.65 -6.01
C THR A 38 2.08 0.15 -7.09
N GLY A 39 2.00 1.46 -6.86
CA GLY A 39 1.47 2.43 -7.82
C GLY A 39 -0.05 2.44 -7.92
N PHE A 40 -0.54 3.33 -8.79
CA PHE A 40 -1.97 3.47 -9.04
C PHE A 40 -2.44 2.45 -10.07
N ARG A 41 -3.23 1.47 -9.62
CA ARG A 41 -3.79 0.38 -10.43
C ARG A 41 -5.32 0.46 -10.45
N PRO A 42 -5.92 1.33 -11.29
CA PRO A 42 -7.36 1.54 -11.30
C PRO A 42 -8.14 0.26 -11.60
N ASP A 43 -7.59 -0.62 -12.44
CA ASP A 43 -8.16 -1.92 -12.78
C ASP A 43 -8.32 -2.86 -11.57
N VAL A 44 -7.39 -2.79 -10.61
CA VAL A 44 -7.46 -3.54 -9.35
C VAL A 44 -8.37 -2.82 -8.36
N LEU A 45 -8.22 -1.50 -8.23
CA LEU A 45 -9.00 -0.69 -7.29
C LEU A 45 -10.51 -0.75 -7.59
N SER A 46 -10.91 -0.76 -8.85
CA SER A 46 -12.32 -0.89 -9.24
C SER A 46 -12.94 -2.23 -8.83
N GLN A 47 -12.15 -3.29 -8.63
CA GLN A 47 -12.64 -4.58 -8.13
C GLN A 47 -12.81 -4.58 -6.61
N LEU A 48 -12.16 -3.65 -5.91
CA LEU A 48 -12.21 -3.50 -4.45
C LEU A 48 -13.30 -2.50 -4.02
N ALA A 49 -13.74 -1.64 -4.94
CA ALA A 49 -14.87 -0.74 -4.74
C ALA A 49 -16.17 -1.56 -4.74
N ILE A 50 -16.83 -1.62 -3.58
CA ILE A 50 -18.20 -2.16 -3.42
C ILE A 50 -19.19 -1.02 -3.64
#